data_AF-A0A8T5R003-F1
#
_entry.id   AF-A0A8T5R003-F1
#
_cell.length_a   1.000
_cell.length_b   1.000
_cell.length_c   1.000
_cell.angle_alpha   90.00
_cell.angle_beta   90.00
_cell.angle_gamma   90.00
#
_symmetry.space_group_name_H-M   'P 1'
#
loop_
_entity.id
_entity.type
_entity.pdbx_description
1 polymer ?
#
loop_
_entity_poly.entity_id
_entity_poly.type
_entity_poly.pdbx_seq_one_letter_code
_entity_poly.pdbx_strand_id
1 'polypeptide(L)'
;VKEAEFHFLIDENKFIDSIDIEDYLKNGIKEISSELAKRLTAHLKNNRDAKYSEKITKRYITTFGKLKSRRLLKRVPTLFNEIPGVRQNLLFYLSILGYSKRTSEIVIQILDELKLHDDISLFNICKLVTDWEIPTTKDAESFISSFIKRVKGFSDTRRKPFDFYCLIWVKTKYEHPEKILSFISKYENLWKSHPFLRRQVTSIMARFLNFRKDEITKFLNAQIATSEPQVVSVANSILTLSNLLSIEKKVNLYLFPENIPKVYPYQKFIVLCAFLNSEVYRANADIKNKILEYISDPYYLKWLDYQYDIK
;
A
#
# COMPACT_ATOMS: atom_id res chain seq x y z
N VAL A 1 37.27 -23.71 9.17
CA VAL A 1 36.83 -22.66 10.12
C VAL A 1 36.78 -21.29 9.45
N LYS A 2 37.89 -20.76 8.91
CA LYS A 2 37.92 -19.45 8.21
C LYS A 2 36.93 -19.31 7.04
N GLU A 3 36.78 -20.34 6.23
CA GLU A 3 35.83 -20.34 5.10
C GLU A 3 34.36 -20.36 5.55
N ALA A 4 34.07 -21.08 6.63
CA ALA A 4 32.76 -21.05 7.26
C ALA A 4 32.48 -19.67 7.87
N GLU A 5 33.42 -19.10 8.62
CA GLU A 5 33.29 -17.74 9.19
C GLU A 5 33.00 -16.69 8.12
N PHE A 6 33.68 -16.75 6.98
CA PHE A 6 33.45 -15.87 5.85
C PHE A 6 32.06 -16.05 5.24
N HIS A 7 31.67 -17.29 4.89
CA HIS A 7 30.39 -17.51 4.22
C HIS A 7 29.16 -17.30 5.12
N PHE A 8 29.30 -17.53 6.43
CA PHE A 8 28.25 -17.28 7.43
C PHE A 8 28.23 -15.83 7.92
N LEU A 9 29.31 -15.05 7.70
CA LEU A 9 29.45 -13.66 8.15
C LEU A 9 29.13 -13.52 9.65
N ILE A 10 29.81 -14.33 10.47
CA ILE A 10 29.50 -14.47 11.90
C ILE A 10 29.63 -13.12 12.63
N ASP A 11 30.67 -12.34 12.34
CA ASP A 11 30.91 -11.05 12.99
C ASP A 11 29.85 -10.01 12.65
N GLU A 12 29.36 -10.01 11.40
CA GLU A 12 28.28 -9.13 10.97
C GLU A 12 26.97 -9.48 11.67
N ASN A 13 26.68 -10.77 11.83
CA ASN A 13 25.52 -11.21 12.61
C ASN A 13 25.64 -10.77 14.06
N LYS A 14 26.76 -11.08 14.73
CA LYS A 14 27.00 -10.71 16.13
C LYS A 14 26.85 -9.22 16.36
N PHE A 15 27.40 -8.40 15.46
CA PHE A 15 27.26 -6.95 15.54
C PHE A 15 25.78 -6.53 15.44
N ILE A 16 25.04 -7.01 14.43
CA ILE A 16 23.62 -6.65 14.28
C ILE A 16 22.80 -7.13 15.48
N ASP A 17 23.09 -8.32 16.00
CA ASP A 17 22.43 -8.91 17.17
C ASP A 17 22.73 -8.13 18.46
N SER A 18 23.89 -7.49 18.57
CA SER A 18 24.24 -6.68 19.74
C SER A 18 23.55 -5.30 19.80
N ILE A 19 22.81 -4.91 18.76
CA ILE A 19 22.15 -3.60 18.72
C ILE A 19 20.86 -3.66 19.53
N ASP A 20 20.90 -3.06 20.72
CA ASP A 20 19.69 -2.79 21.51
C ASP A 20 18.88 -1.65 20.88
N ILE A 21 17.88 -2.02 20.08
CA ILE A 21 17.02 -1.07 19.38
C ILE A 21 16.28 -0.15 20.36
N GLU A 22 15.82 -0.65 21.49
CA GLU A 22 15.01 0.12 22.42
C GLU A 22 15.84 1.16 23.16
N ASP A 23 17.05 0.78 23.58
CA ASP A 23 17.99 1.69 24.22
C ASP A 23 18.38 2.84 23.27
N TYR A 24 18.76 2.53 22.03
CA TYR A 24 19.15 3.56 21.06
C TYR A 24 17.99 4.47 20.64
N LEU A 25 16.75 3.96 20.60
CA LEU A 25 15.59 4.81 20.33
C LEU A 25 15.34 5.81 21.46
N LYS A 26 15.72 5.49 22.71
CA LYS A 26 15.60 6.39 23.88
C LYS A 26 16.77 7.35 24.01
N ASN A 27 18.00 6.84 23.86
CA ASN A 27 19.23 7.59 24.15
C ASN A 27 19.82 8.30 22.91
N GLY A 28 19.35 7.97 21.72
CA GLY A 28 19.73 8.60 20.47
C GLY A 28 20.44 7.64 19.51
N ILE A 29 20.03 7.70 18.24
CA ILE A 29 20.45 6.73 17.21
C ILE A 29 21.67 7.18 16.38
N LYS A 30 22.23 8.38 16.63
CA LYS A 30 23.14 9.06 15.69
C LYS A 30 24.42 8.27 15.44
N GLU A 31 25.04 7.80 16.52
CA GLU A 31 26.32 7.06 16.51
C GLU A 31 26.12 5.66 15.94
N ILE A 32 25.19 4.89 16.49
CA ILE A 32 24.90 3.54 16.01
C ILE A 32 24.47 3.53 14.54
N SER A 33 23.67 4.50 14.10
CA SER A 33 23.28 4.62 12.69
C SER A 33 24.48 4.92 11.80
N SER A 34 25.45 5.69 12.29
CA SER A 34 26.67 5.98 11.55
C SER A 34 27.54 4.74 11.41
N GLU A 35 27.68 3.97 12.49
CA GLU A 35 28.44 2.72 12.49
C GLU A 35 27.77 1.66 11.60
N LEU A 36 26.44 1.51 11.71
CA LEU A 36 25.64 0.63 10.86
C LEU A 36 25.82 0.97 9.37
N ALA A 37 25.90 2.26 9.01
CA ALA A 37 26.10 2.71 7.64
C ALA A 37 27.52 2.43 7.12
N LYS A 38 28.54 2.62 7.98
CA LYS A 38 29.93 2.28 7.66
C LYS A 38 30.06 0.78 7.42
N ARG A 39 29.55 -0.05 8.32
CA ARG A 39 29.60 -1.51 8.21
C ARG A 39 28.81 -2.05 7.03
N LEU A 40 27.60 -1.53 6.77
CA LEU A 40 26.86 -1.89 5.56
C LEU A 40 27.66 -1.57 4.29
N THR A 41 28.36 -0.43 4.25
CA THR A 41 29.19 -0.06 3.10
C THR A 41 30.35 -1.04 2.91
N ALA A 42 31.03 -1.42 4.00
CA ALA A 42 32.10 -2.41 3.96
C ALA A 42 31.56 -3.79 3.55
N HIS A 43 30.43 -4.21 4.10
CA HIS A 43 29.74 -5.46 3.78
C HIS A 43 29.40 -5.56 2.29
N LEU A 44 28.76 -4.53 1.73
CA LEU A 44 28.40 -4.49 0.31
C LEU A 44 29.61 -4.47 -0.63
N LYS A 45 30.79 -4.08 -0.16
CA LYS A 45 32.02 -4.07 -0.96
C LYS A 45 32.77 -5.40 -0.86
N ASN A 46 32.95 -5.90 0.36
CA ASN A 46 33.91 -6.96 0.65
C ASN A 46 33.27 -8.36 0.72
N ASN A 47 31.96 -8.43 0.96
CA ASN A 47 31.29 -9.69 1.28
C ASN A 47 30.28 -10.10 0.19
N ARG A 48 30.42 -9.63 -1.05
CA ARG A 48 29.48 -9.95 -2.14
C ARG A 48 29.41 -11.45 -2.45
N ASP A 49 30.56 -12.12 -2.40
CA ASP A 49 30.68 -13.55 -2.74
C ASP A 49 30.35 -14.47 -1.55
N ALA A 50 30.06 -13.90 -0.37
CA ALA A 50 29.66 -14.70 0.79
C ALA A 50 28.26 -15.30 0.58
N LYS A 51 28.08 -16.58 0.94
CA LYS A 51 26.79 -17.28 0.79
C LYS A 51 25.65 -16.55 1.50
N TYR A 52 25.91 -15.94 2.65
CA TYR A 52 24.90 -15.23 3.44
C TYR A 52 24.87 -13.72 3.17
N SER A 53 25.58 -13.22 2.15
CA SER A 53 25.67 -11.79 1.84
C SER A 53 24.30 -11.10 1.77
N GLU A 54 23.39 -11.65 0.96
CA GLU A 54 22.04 -11.09 0.81
C GLU A 54 21.25 -11.15 2.13
N LYS A 55 21.35 -12.26 2.87
CA LYS A 55 20.69 -12.42 4.18
C LYS A 55 21.16 -11.32 5.15
N ILE A 56 22.45 -11.04 5.21
CA ILE A 56 23.00 -10.00 6.08
C ILE A 56 22.59 -8.60 5.60
N THR A 57 22.59 -8.35 4.29
CA THR A 57 22.08 -7.09 3.74
C THR A 57 20.61 -6.84 4.14
N LYS A 58 19.75 -7.87 4.09
CA LYS A 58 18.36 -7.79 4.58
C LYS A 58 18.31 -7.40 6.05
N ARG A 59 19.15 -8.03 6.89
CA ARG A 59 19.23 -7.71 8.32
C ARG A 59 19.62 -6.26 8.56
N TYR A 60 20.65 -5.75 7.87
CA TYR A 60 21.04 -4.33 7.93
C TYR A 60 19.88 -3.40 7.62
N ILE A 61 19.18 -3.62 6.50
CA ILE A 61 18.05 -2.80 6.07
C ILE A 61 16.93 -2.81 7.11
N THR A 62 16.59 -3.99 7.63
CA THR A 62 15.57 -4.13 8.68
C THR A 62 16.00 -3.41 9.96
N THR A 63 17.26 -3.46 10.36
CA THR A 63 17.79 -2.73 11.52
C THR A 63 17.72 -1.21 11.32
N PHE A 64 18.04 -0.69 10.13
CA PHE A 64 17.81 0.74 9.81
C PHE A 64 16.34 1.13 10.00
N GLY A 65 15.42 0.26 9.58
CA GLY A 65 13.98 0.46 9.76
C GLY A 65 13.57 0.49 11.22
N LYS A 66 14.00 -0.50 12.01
CA LYS A 66 13.71 -0.57 13.44
C LYS A 66 14.24 0.65 14.20
N LEU A 67 15.42 1.15 13.85
CA LEU A 67 15.99 2.39 14.40
C LEU A 67 15.36 3.68 13.83
N LYS A 68 14.43 3.58 12.87
CA LYS A 68 13.85 4.72 12.12
C LYS A 68 14.91 5.65 11.52
N SER A 69 16.07 5.10 11.18
CA SER A 69 17.24 5.88 10.78
C SER A 69 17.20 6.22 9.30
N ARG A 70 17.26 7.52 8.97
CA ARG A 70 17.18 8.02 7.59
C ARG A 70 18.47 7.84 6.77
N ARG A 71 19.55 7.33 7.36
CA ARG A 71 20.88 7.26 6.70
C ARG A 71 20.90 6.35 5.48
N LEU A 72 20.07 5.31 5.45
CA LEU A 72 19.98 4.37 4.32
C LEU A 72 19.28 4.98 3.10
N LEU A 73 18.47 6.04 3.27
CA LEU A 73 17.60 6.59 2.22
C LEU A 73 18.33 6.86 0.90
N LYS A 74 19.54 7.42 0.94
CA LYS A 74 20.32 7.76 -0.26
C LYS A 74 20.71 6.55 -1.11
N ARG A 75 20.80 5.35 -0.51
CA ARG A 75 21.19 4.11 -1.18
C ARG A 75 20.00 3.25 -1.61
N VAL A 76 18.78 3.60 -1.18
CA VAL A 76 17.59 2.78 -1.44
C VAL A 76 17.37 2.55 -2.94
N PRO A 77 17.38 3.56 -3.83
CA PRO A 77 17.15 3.34 -5.27
C PRO A 77 18.17 2.36 -5.87
N THR A 78 19.46 2.61 -5.62
CA THR A 78 20.56 1.75 -6.08
C THR A 78 20.41 0.31 -5.59
N LEU A 79 20.22 0.10 -4.29
CA LEU A 79 20.05 -1.24 -3.72
C LEU A 79 18.79 -1.93 -4.23
N PHE A 80 17.72 -1.18 -4.48
CA PHE A 80 16.47 -1.71 -5.00
C PHE A 80 16.65 -2.25 -6.42
N ASN A 81 17.44 -1.56 -7.25
CA ASN A 81 17.70 -1.99 -8.62
C ASN A 81 18.75 -3.12 -8.70
N GLU A 82 19.85 -2.99 -7.98
CA GLU A 82 21.00 -3.91 -8.05
C GLU A 82 20.75 -5.26 -7.37
N ILE A 83 19.96 -5.29 -6.29
CA ILE A 83 19.77 -6.50 -5.47
C ILE A 83 18.28 -6.81 -5.33
N PRO A 84 17.67 -7.53 -6.30
CA PRO A 84 16.24 -7.86 -6.27
C PRO A 84 15.77 -8.53 -4.97
N GLY A 85 16.62 -9.36 -4.38
CA GLY A 85 16.31 -10.10 -3.16
C GLY A 85 16.04 -9.21 -1.94
N VAL A 86 16.51 -7.96 -1.90
CA VAL A 86 16.32 -7.06 -0.73
C VAL A 86 15.19 -6.05 -0.90
N ARG A 87 14.50 -6.02 -2.05
CA ARG A 87 13.45 -5.03 -2.36
C ARG A 87 12.35 -4.97 -1.32
N GLN A 88 11.86 -6.13 -0.87
CA GLN A 88 10.81 -6.19 0.16
C GLN A 88 11.29 -5.57 1.49
N ASN A 89 12.54 -5.79 1.88
CA ASN A 89 13.12 -5.17 3.07
C ASN A 89 13.27 -3.65 2.90
N LEU A 90 13.61 -3.17 1.70
CA LEU A 90 13.68 -1.73 1.41
C LEU A 90 12.29 -1.08 1.45
N LEU A 91 11.26 -1.73 0.91
CA LEU A 91 9.88 -1.23 1.00
C LEU A 91 9.36 -1.26 2.44
N PHE A 92 9.70 -2.29 3.22
CA PHE A 92 9.43 -2.33 4.65
C PHE A 92 10.14 -1.19 5.41
N TYR A 93 11.38 -0.89 5.07
CA TYR A 93 12.10 0.25 5.61
C TYR A 93 11.39 1.58 5.29
N LEU A 94 10.97 1.76 4.03
CA LEU A 94 10.19 2.94 3.63
C LEU A 94 8.80 3.00 4.28
N SER A 95 8.14 1.87 4.53
CA SER A 95 6.84 1.84 5.20
C SER A 95 6.93 2.24 6.66
N ILE A 96 8.01 1.87 7.36
CA ILE A 96 8.27 2.33 8.73
C ILE A 96 8.47 3.85 8.77
N LEU A 97 9.27 4.39 7.84
CA LEU A 97 9.56 5.82 7.78
C LEU A 97 8.35 6.67 7.39
N GLY A 98 7.43 6.11 6.59
CA GLY A 98 6.21 6.79 6.16
C GLY A 98 6.44 7.87 5.10
N TYR A 99 5.38 8.63 4.85
CA TYR A 99 5.42 9.74 3.90
C TYR A 99 6.26 10.91 4.44
N SER A 100 7.14 11.41 3.57
CA SER A 100 7.89 12.64 3.74
C SER A 100 8.38 13.08 2.36
N LYS A 101 8.73 14.36 2.18
CA LYS A 101 9.30 14.84 0.91
C LYS A 101 10.47 13.97 0.42
N ARG A 102 11.34 13.54 1.33
CA ARG A 102 12.51 12.72 0.97
C ARG A 102 12.14 11.29 0.57
N THR A 103 11.23 10.65 1.30
CA THR A 103 10.79 9.29 0.96
C THR A 103 9.95 9.27 -0.31
N SER A 104 9.16 10.32 -0.58
CA SER A 104 8.44 10.47 -1.85
C SER A 104 9.38 10.62 -3.04
N GLU A 105 10.44 11.43 -2.93
CA GLU A 105 11.47 11.56 -3.97
C GLU A 105 12.11 10.20 -4.30
N ILE A 106 12.42 9.41 -3.27
CA ILE A 106 13.03 8.08 -3.43
C ILE A 106 12.09 7.11 -4.13
N VAL A 107 10.80 7.10 -3.76
CA VAL A 107 9.81 6.24 -4.43
C VAL A 107 9.68 6.60 -5.91
N ILE A 108 9.70 7.89 -6.23
CA ILE A 108 9.71 8.36 -7.62
C ILE A 108 10.96 7.88 -8.35
N GLN A 109 12.14 8.01 -7.74
CA GLN A 109 13.38 7.54 -8.34
C GLN A 109 13.38 6.02 -8.57
N ILE A 110 12.84 5.23 -7.62
CA ILE A 110 12.69 3.77 -7.80
C ILE A 110 11.82 3.48 -9.02
N LEU A 111 10.71 4.19 -9.22
CA LEU A 111 9.84 3.98 -10.38
C LEU A 111 10.53 4.37 -11.70
N ASP A 112 11.30 5.46 -11.70
CA ASP A 112 12.01 5.95 -12.88
C ASP A 112 13.13 4.97 -13.31
N GLU A 113 13.73 4.26 -12.36
CA GLU A 113 14.78 3.25 -12.59
C GLU A 113 14.25 1.81 -12.71
N LEU A 114 12.95 1.58 -12.45
CA LEU A 114 12.38 0.24 -12.40
C LEU A 114 12.36 -0.40 -13.78
N LYS A 115 12.86 -1.64 -13.85
CA LYS A 115 12.82 -2.43 -15.08
C LYS A 115 11.38 -2.71 -15.51
N LEU A 116 11.14 -2.57 -16.81
CA LEU A 116 9.82 -2.66 -17.42
C LEU A 116 9.14 -4.04 -17.28
N HIS A 117 9.83 -5.13 -16.93
CA HIS A 117 9.20 -6.45 -16.78
C HIS A 117 8.84 -6.83 -15.33
N ASP A 118 9.00 -5.93 -14.38
CA ASP A 118 8.88 -6.23 -12.95
C ASP A 118 7.50 -5.93 -12.36
N ASP A 119 6.57 -6.87 -12.54
CA ASP A 119 5.18 -6.71 -12.13
C ASP A 119 5.04 -6.68 -10.59
N ILE A 120 5.71 -7.60 -9.89
CA ILE A 120 5.62 -7.70 -8.42
C ILE A 120 6.16 -6.43 -7.73
N SER A 121 7.29 -5.91 -8.19
CA SER A 121 7.86 -4.69 -7.60
C SER A 121 6.96 -3.48 -7.83
N LEU A 122 6.38 -3.34 -9.03
CA LEU A 122 5.44 -2.25 -9.32
C LEU A 122 4.25 -2.27 -8.36
N PHE A 123 3.63 -3.44 -8.16
CA PHE A 123 2.51 -3.56 -7.23
C PHE A 123 2.92 -3.26 -5.80
N ASN A 124 4.06 -3.78 -5.34
CA ASN A 124 4.52 -3.53 -3.97
C ASN A 124 4.83 -2.05 -3.71
N ILE A 125 5.30 -1.31 -4.72
CA ILE A 125 5.48 0.14 -4.65
C ILE A 125 4.12 0.86 -4.59
N CYS A 126 3.14 0.45 -5.41
CA CYS A 126 1.77 0.97 -5.34
C CYS A 126 1.13 0.72 -3.97
N LYS A 127 1.36 -0.47 -3.42
CA LYS A 127 0.92 -0.85 -2.08
C LYS A 127 1.58 0.03 -1.02
N LEU A 128 2.90 0.20 -1.05
CA LEU A 128 3.62 1.09 -0.13
C LEU A 128 3.01 2.50 -0.09
N VAL A 129 2.77 3.10 -1.27
CA VAL A 129 2.21 4.45 -1.34
C VAL A 129 0.76 4.49 -0.86
N THR A 130 -0.03 3.44 -1.07
CA THR A 130 -1.41 3.38 -0.56
C THR A 130 -1.49 3.04 0.93
N ASP A 131 -0.45 2.45 1.51
CA ASP A 131 -0.31 2.20 2.95
C ASP A 131 0.29 3.40 3.70
N TRP A 132 0.61 4.50 3.01
CA TRP A 132 1.04 5.76 3.65
C TRP A 132 -0.13 6.69 3.93
N GLU A 133 -0.10 7.35 5.09
CA GLU A 133 -0.97 8.47 5.44
C GLU A 133 -0.40 9.75 4.82
N ILE A 134 -0.83 10.04 3.60
CA ILE A 134 -0.36 11.20 2.84
C ILE A 134 -1.30 12.39 3.12
N PRO A 135 -0.78 13.57 3.51
CA PRO A 135 -1.61 14.75 3.73
C PRO A 135 -2.18 15.30 2.42
N THR A 136 -3.23 16.12 2.52
CA THR A 136 -3.90 16.76 1.37
C THR A 136 -3.29 18.11 1.00
N THR A 137 -2.00 18.32 1.29
CA THR A 137 -1.28 19.55 0.90
C THR A 137 -0.94 19.55 -0.58
N LYS A 138 -0.72 20.74 -1.17
CA LYS A 138 -0.38 20.88 -2.60
C LYS A 138 0.85 20.06 -3.01
N ASP A 139 1.89 20.04 -2.17
CA ASP A 139 3.12 19.27 -2.44
C ASP A 139 2.85 17.75 -2.46
N ALA A 140 2.00 17.28 -1.56
CA ALA A 140 1.62 15.88 -1.46
C ALA A 140 0.71 15.45 -2.62
N GLU A 141 -0.24 16.29 -3.02
CA GLU A 141 -1.07 16.10 -4.21
C GLU A 141 -0.24 16.09 -5.50
N SER A 142 0.79 16.94 -5.58
CA SER A 142 1.75 16.96 -6.68
C SER A 142 2.53 15.65 -6.76
N PHE A 143 3.01 15.13 -5.60
CA PHE A 143 3.64 13.81 -5.52
C PHE A 143 2.70 12.71 -6.02
N ILE A 144 1.46 12.64 -5.52
CA ILE A 144 0.49 11.62 -5.90
C ILE A 144 0.22 11.67 -7.41
N SER A 145 0.02 12.87 -7.97
CA SER A 145 -0.21 13.06 -9.40
C SER A 145 0.99 12.59 -10.23
N SER A 146 2.19 12.94 -9.78
CA SER A 146 3.47 12.54 -10.37
C SER A 146 3.69 11.01 -10.31
N PHE A 147 3.27 10.39 -9.21
CA PHE A 147 3.31 8.95 -8.99
C PHE A 147 2.32 8.21 -9.92
N ILE A 148 1.05 8.61 -9.93
CA ILE A 148 0.02 8.03 -10.80
C ILE A 148 0.43 8.14 -12.28
N LYS A 149 1.01 9.28 -12.69
CA LYS A 149 1.53 9.47 -14.07
C LYS A 149 2.59 8.43 -14.43
N ARG A 150 3.51 8.11 -13.51
CA ARG A 150 4.56 7.10 -13.74
C ARG A 150 3.98 5.69 -13.80
N VAL A 151 3.11 5.32 -12.86
CA VAL A 151 2.40 4.03 -12.91
C VAL A 151 1.61 3.89 -14.22
N LYS A 152 1.02 5.00 -14.70
CA LYS A 152 0.33 5.03 -15.98
C LYS A 152 1.28 4.81 -17.16
N GLY A 153 2.49 5.39 -17.11
CA GLY A 153 3.54 5.14 -18.10
C GLY A 153 3.79 3.65 -18.31
N PHE A 154 3.89 2.85 -17.24
CA PHE A 154 3.99 1.39 -17.35
C PHE A 154 2.79 0.78 -18.10
N SER A 155 1.56 1.14 -17.71
CA SER A 155 0.35 0.64 -18.37
C SER A 155 0.29 1.02 -19.86
N ASP A 156 0.73 2.23 -20.22
CA ASP A 156 0.70 2.72 -21.60
C ASP A 156 1.76 2.00 -22.46
N THR A 157 2.94 1.70 -21.89
CA THR A 157 4.04 1.03 -22.60
C THR A 157 3.85 -0.49 -22.68
N ARG A 158 3.48 -1.16 -21.59
CA ARG A 158 3.39 -2.64 -21.53
C ARG A 158 2.02 -3.16 -21.94
N ARG A 159 0.98 -2.36 -21.73
CA ARG A 159 -0.43 -2.72 -21.97
C ARG A 159 -0.84 -4.03 -21.31
N LYS A 160 -0.26 -4.34 -20.16
CA LYS A 160 -0.58 -5.55 -19.39
C LYS A 160 -1.80 -5.33 -18.50
N PRO A 161 -2.66 -6.35 -18.31
CA PRO A 161 -3.77 -6.28 -17.36
C PRO A 161 -3.33 -5.94 -15.93
N PHE A 162 -2.16 -6.44 -15.51
CA PHE A 162 -1.65 -6.20 -14.17
C PHE A 162 -1.30 -4.72 -13.89
N ASP A 163 -0.95 -3.96 -14.91
CA ASP A 163 -0.61 -2.53 -14.79
C ASP A 163 -1.87 -1.71 -14.57
N PHE A 164 -2.94 -2.09 -15.27
CA PHE A 164 -4.26 -1.53 -15.08
C PHE A 164 -4.75 -1.78 -13.65
N TYR A 165 -4.50 -2.98 -13.11
CA TYR A 165 -4.78 -3.27 -11.70
C TYR A 165 -3.99 -2.37 -10.75
N CYS A 166 -2.68 -2.18 -10.96
CA CYS A 166 -1.86 -1.26 -10.16
C CYS A 166 -2.38 0.18 -10.22
N LEU A 167 -2.80 0.64 -11.40
CA LEU A 167 -3.40 1.95 -11.59
C LEU A 167 -4.70 2.09 -10.81
N ILE A 168 -5.61 1.13 -10.93
CA ILE A 168 -6.87 1.13 -10.19
C ILE A 168 -6.62 1.17 -8.69
N TRP A 169 -5.68 0.37 -8.20
CA TRP A 169 -5.33 0.29 -6.79
C TRP A 169 -5.02 1.67 -6.21
N VAL A 170 -4.14 2.42 -6.88
CA VAL A 170 -3.69 3.74 -6.44
C VAL A 170 -4.79 4.78 -6.65
N LYS A 171 -5.41 4.80 -7.83
CA LYS A 171 -6.47 5.76 -8.17
C LYS A 171 -7.65 5.65 -7.21
N THR A 172 -8.02 4.44 -6.79
CA THR A 172 -9.17 4.24 -5.91
C THR A 172 -8.97 4.90 -4.54
N LYS A 173 -7.75 4.97 -4.03
CA LYS A 173 -7.46 5.72 -2.78
C LYS A 173 -7.44 7.23 -3.01
N TYR A 174 -6.81 7.71 -4.08
CA TYR A 174 -6.42 9.12 -4.19
C TYR A 174 -7.29 9.99 -5.10
N GLU A 175 -7.96 9.41 -6.10
CA GLU A 175 -8.73 10.17 -7.07
C GLU A 175 -10.20 10.35 -6.67
N HIS A 176 -10.76 11.44 -7.18
CA HIS A 176 -12.18 11.73 -7.08
C HIS A 176 -13.01 10.64 -7.78
N PRO A 177 -14.15 10.21 -7.21
CA PRO A 177 -15.04 9.19 -7.79
C PRO A 177 -15.31 9.38 -9.29
N GLU A 178 -15.65 10.59 -9.71
CA GLU A 178 -15.92 10.94 -11.11
C GLU A 178 -14.77 10.60 -12.08
N LYS A 179 -13.53 10.91 -11.68
CA LYS A 179 -12.34 10.65 -12.51
C LYS A 179 -12.07 9.15 -12.63
N ILE A 180 -12.41 8.38 -11.60
CA ILE A 180 -12.23 6.93 -11.59
C ILE A 180 -13.30 6.26 -12.43
N LEU A 181 -14.57 6.67 -12.29
CA LEU A 181 -15.67 6.12 -13.10
C LEU A 181 -15.44 6.40 -14.59
N SER A 182 -15.08 7.63 -14.97
CA SER A 182 -14.72 7.94 -16.36
C SER A 182 -13.52 7.14 -16.87
N PHE A 183 -12.51 6.90 -16.02
CA PHE A 183 -11.39 6.02 -16.34
C PHE A 183 -11.84 4.57 -16.56
N ILE A 184 -12.70 4.01 -15.70
CA ILE A 184 -13.22 2.66 -15.83
C ILE A 184 -14.03 2.50 -17.11
N SER A 185 -14.90 3.44 -17.43
CA SER A 185 -15.69 3.42 -18.67
C SER A 185 -14.80 3.52 -19.91
N LYS A 186 -13.77 4.38 -19.88
CA LYS A 186 -12.81 4.50 -20.98
C LYS A 186 -12.08 3.18 -21.31
N TYR A 187 -11.76 2.38 -20.29
CA TYR A 187 -11.02 1.13 -20.44
C TYR A 187 -11.90 -0.12 -20.30
N GLU A 188 -13.21 0.01 -20.56
CA GLU A 188 -14.22 -1.04 -20.43
C GLU A 188 -13.83 -2.36 -21.13
N ASN A 189 -13.38 -2.25 -22.37
CA ASN A 189 -12.97 -3.43 -23.16
C ASN A 189 -11.82 -4.20 -22.50
N LEU A 190 -10.88 -3.49 -21.85
CA LEU A 190 -9.71 -4.11 -21.23
C LEU A 190 -10.08 -4.86 -19.95
N TRP A 191 -10.86 -4.26 -19.05
CA TRP A 191 -11.15 -4.94 -17.79
C TRP A 191 -12.26 -5.98 -17.91
N LYS A 192 -13.19 -5.85 -18.86
CA LYS A 192 -14.21 -6.87 -19.11
C LYS A 192 -13.64 -8.17 -19.68
N SER A 193 -12.58 -8.10 -20.48
CA SER A 193 -11.94 -9.27 -21.08
C SER A 193 -11.15 -10.12 -20.08
N HIS A 194 -10.91 -9.62 -18.86
CA HIS A 194 -10.13 -10.31 -17.84
C HIS A 194 -10.95 -10.48 -16.55
N PRO A 195 -11.36 -11.73 -16.20
CA PRO A 195 -12.19 -11.98 -15.00
C PRO A 195 -11.62 -11.41 -13.71
N PHE A 196 -10.29 -11.47 -13.55
CA PHE A 196 -9.61 -10.85 -12.41
C PHE A 196 -9.84 -9.33 -12.35
N LEU A 197 -9.58 -8.61 -13.44
CA LEU A 197 -9.78 -7.15 -13.48
C LEU A 197 -11.23 -6.77 -13.30
N ARG A 198 -12.14 -7.52 -13.92
CA ARG A 198 -13.58 -7.36 -13.76
C ARG A 198 -14.00 -7.46 -12.30
N ARG A 199 -13.46 -8.43 -11.56
CA ARG A 199 -13.68 -8.55 -10.11
C ARG A 199 -13.14 -7.35 -9.33
N GLN A 200 -11.96 -6.84 -9.68
CA GLN A 200 -11.35 -5.66 -9.02
C GLN A 200 -12.13 -4.38 -9.31
N VAL A 201 -12.61 -4.18 -10.54
CA VAL A 201 -13.49 -3.05 -10.88
C VAL A 201 -14.82 -3.17 -10.14
N THR A 202 -15.37 -4.37 -10.03
CA THR A 202 -16.62 -4.60 -9.29
C THR A 202 -16.46 -4.31 -7.81
N SER A 203 -15.34 -4.72 -7.19
CA SER A 203 -15.14 -4.53 -5.74
C SER A 203 -15.07 -3.05 -5.34
N ILE A 204 -14.41 -2.21 -6.14
CA ILE A 204 -14.29 -0.77 -5.85
C ILE A 204 -15.60 0.00 -6.01
N MET A 205 -16.63 -0.60 -6.64
CA MET A 205 -17.97 0.01 -6.73
C MET A 205 -18.62 0.23 -5.38
N ALA A 206 -18.22 -0.54 -4.35
CA ALA A 206 -18.64 -0.33 -2.98
C ALA A 206 -18.35 1.11 -2.51
N ARG A 207 -17.22 1.69 -2.93
CA ARG A 207 -16.86 3.08 -2.63
C ARG A 207 -17.77 4.07 -3.33
N PHE A 208 -18.25 3.78 -4.54
CA PHE A 208 -18.95 4.76 -5.38
C PHE A 208 -20.47 4.70 -5.30
N LEU A 209 -21.03 3.66 -4.68
CA LEU A 209 -22.47 3.42 -4.66
C LEU A 209 -23.26 4.59 -4.10
N ASN A 210 -22.85 5.19 -2.97
CA ASN A 210 -23.58 6.34 -2.42
C ASN A 210 -23.39 7.64 -3.23
N PHE A 211 -22.36 7.73 -4.08
CA PHE A 211 -22.10 8.90 -4.93
C PHE A 211 -22.98 8.91 -6.20
N ARG A 212 -23.18 7.74 -6.83
CA ARG A 212 -24.04 7.58 -8.03
C ARG A 212 -24.89 6.31 -7.94
N LYS A 213 -25.83 6.30 -7.00
CA LYS A 213 -26.60 5.09 -6.63
C LYS A 213 -27.20 4.37 -7.83
N ASP A 214 -27.91 5.07 -8.69
CA ASP A 214 -28.62 4.43 -9.80
C ASP A 214 -27.68 3.85 -10.86
N GLU A 215 -26.63 4.59 -11.24
CA GLU A 215 -25.63 4.14 -12.22
C GLU A 215 -24.88 2.91 -11.70
N ILE A 216 -24.42 2.95 -10.45
CA ILE A 216 -23.65 1.86 -9.85
C ILE A 216 -24.53 0.64 -9.59
N THR A 217 -25.79 0.82 -9.18
CA THR A 217 -26.74 -0.30 -9.01
C THR A 217 -27.01 -1.00 -10.34
N LYS A 218 -27.22 -0.23 -11.42
CA LYS A 218 -27.34 -0.80 -12.78
C LYS A 218 -26.10 -1.56 -13.18
N PHE A 219 -24.91 -1.01 -12.92
CA PHE A 219 -23.64 -1.69 -13.18
C PHE A 219 -23.53 -3.03 -12.43
N LEU A 220 -23.85 -3.04 -11.13
CA LEU A 220 -23.77 -4.23 -10.27
C LEU A 220 -24.77 -5.31 -10.72
N ASN A 221 -26.02 -4.94 -11.03
CA ASN A 221 -27.00 -5.87 -11.58
C ASN A 221 -26.54 -6.47 -12.92
N ALA A 222 -25.91 -5.67 -13.78
CA ALA A 222 -25.32 -6.18 -15.03
C ALA A 222 -24.16 -7.15 -14.76
N GLN A 223 -23.40 -6.98 -13.68
CA GLN A 223 -22.37 -7.94 -13.28
C GLN A 223 -22.96 -9.25 -12.74
N ILE A 224 -24.07 -9.17 -11.99
CA ILE A 224 -24.80 -10.34 -11.45
C ILE A 224 -25.38 -11.20 -12.57
N ALA A 225 -25.85 -10.57 -13.65
CA ALA A 225 -26.39 -11.25 -14.82
C ALA A 225 -25.33 -12.00 -15.66
N THR A 226 -24.07 -12.03 -15.23
CA THR A 226 -22.99 -12.71 -15.97
C THR A 226 -22.63 -14.05 -15.38
N SER A 227 -22.15 -14.98 -16.22
CA SER A 227 -21.79 -16.34 -15.81
C SER A 227 -20.41 -16.45 -15.13
N GLU A 228 -19.94 -15.38 -14.47
CA GLU A 228 -18.63 -15.30 -13.82
C GLU A 228 -18.80 -15.33 -12.28
N PRO A 229 -18.74 -16.50 -11.62
CA PRO A 229 -19.18 -16.64 -10.22
C PRO A 229 -18.44 -15.72 -9.25
N GLN A 230 -17.15 -15.49 -9.50
CA GLN A 230 -16.34 -14.62 -8.66
C GLN A 230 -16.74 -13.14 -8.76
N VAL A 231 -17.27 -12.71 -9.89
CA VAL A 231 -17.75 -11.34 -10.10
C VAL A 231 -19.15 -11.19 -9.52
N VAL A 232 -20.01 -12.17 -9.80
CA VAL A 232 -21.39 -12.24 -9.27
C VAL A 232 -21.39 -12.20 -7.75
N SER A 233 -20.54 -13.00 -7.11
CA SER A 233 -20.42 -13.03 -5.64
C SER A 233 -20.10 -11.66 -5.04
N VAL A 234 -19.17 -10.90 -5.65
CA VAL A 234 -18.80 -9.56 -5.17
C VAL A 234 -19.93 -8.57 -5.40
N ALA A 235 -20.55 -8.57 -6.59
CA ALA A 235 -21.64 -7.66 -6.90
C ALA A 235 -22.86 -7.88 -6.00
N ASN A 236 -23.25 -9.14 -5.80
CA ASN A 236 -24.31 -9.51 -4.86
C ASN A 236 -23.98 -9.05 -3.44
N SER A 237 -22.75 -9.31 -2.97
CA SER A 237 -22.34 -8.90 -1.61
C SER A 237 -22.48 -7.39 -1.42
N ILE A 238 -22.05 -6.56 -2.39
CA ILE A 238 -22.17 -5.10 -2.27
C ILE A 238 -23.65 -4.68 -2.15
N LEU A 239 -24.52 -5.22 -2.99
CA LEU A 239 -25.95 -4.89 -2.95
C LEU A 239 -26.64 -5.40 -1.68
N THR A 240 -26.35 -6.64 -1.26
CA THR A 240 -26.90 -7.20 -0.01
C THR A 240 -26.46 -6.36 1.19
N LEU A 241 -25.18 -6.00 1.28
CA LEU A 241 -24.64 -5.19 2.36
C LEU A 241 -25.25 -3.77 2.39
N SER A 242 -25.53 -3.19 1.22
CA SER A 242 -26.18 -1.87 1.14
C SER A 242 -27.63 -1.86 1.66
N ASN A 243 -28.28 -3.02 1.75
CA ASN A 243 -29.66 -3.16 2.20
C ASN A 243 -29.78 -3.79 3.59
N LEU A 244 -28.70 -3.84 4.37
CA LEU A 244 -28.73 -4.37 5.73
C LEU A 244 -29.66 -3.53 6.62
N LEU A 245 -30.47 -4.24 7.41
CA LEU A 245 -31.42 -3.66 8.37
C LEU A 245 -30.90 -3.67 9.82
N SER A 246 -29.77 -4.33 10.08
CA SER A 246 -29.18 -4.43 11.42
C SER A 246 -27.65 -4.48 11.36
N ILE A 247 -27.02 -4.13 12.49
CA ILE A 247 -25.56 -4.16 12.65
C ILE A 247 -25.15 -5.53 13.15
N GLU A 248 -24.20 -6.16 12.45
CA GLU A 248 -23.68 -7.46 12.81
C GLU A 248 -22.43 -7.32 13.68
N LYS A 249 -22.44 -7.95 14.87
CA LYS A 249 -21.30 -7.89 15.81
C LYS A 249 -19.97 -8.39 15.19
N LYS A 250 -20.02 -9.45 14.37
CA LYS A 250 -18.84 -10.02 13.71
C LYS A 250 -18.18 -9.04 12.73
N VAL A 251 -19.00 -8.26 12.03
CA VAL A 251 -18.53 -7.21 11.11
C VAL A 251 -17.84 -6.10 11.89
N ASN A 252 -18.41 -5.71 13.04
CA ASN A 252 -17.81 -4.70 13.92
C ASN A 252 -16.38 -5.10 14.33
N LEU A 253 -16.18 -6.36 14.75
CA LEU A 253 -14.85 -6.88 15.12
C LEU A 253 -13.88 -6.94 13.92
N TYR A 254 -14.38 -7.21 12.72
CA TYR A 254 -13.55 -7.23 11.51
C TYR A 254 -13.07 -5.83 11.12
N LEU A 255 -13.98 -4.85 11.13
CA LEU A 255 -13.69 -3.46 10.77
C LEU A 255 -12.87 -2.76 11.86
N PHE A 256 -13.22 -2.98 13.13
CA PHE A 256 -12.65 -2.33 14.30
C PHE A 256 -12.12 -3.38 15.29
N PRO A 257 -10.96 -4.01 14.98
CA PRO A 257 -10.36 -5.01 15.86
C PRO A 257 -9.73 -4.36 17.11
N GLU A 258 -9.68 -5.08 18.23
CA GLU A 258 -9.11 -4.57 19.50
C GLU A 258 -7.69 -3.99 19.36
N ASN A 259 -6.87 -4.61 18.50
CA ASN A 259 -5.56 -4.07 18.16
C ASN A 259 -5.69 -3.09 16.99
N ILE A 260 -5.72 -1.80 17.32
CA ILE A 260 -5.79 -0.71 16.34
C ILE A 260 -4.56 -0.78 15.41
N PRO A 261 -4.75 -1.00 14.09
CA PRO A 261 -3.63 -1.01 13.17
C PRO A 261 -3.07 0.41 13.04
N LYS A 262 -1.73 0.52 12.90
CA LYS A 262 -1.08 1.83 12.68
C LYS A 262 -1.64 2.59 11.48
N VAL A 263 -2.00 1.86 10.42
CA VAL A 263 -2.65 2.41 9.22
C VAL A 263 -3.86 1.55 8.91
N TYR A 264 -5.00 2.17 8.67
CA TYR A 264 -6.22 1.45 8.31
C TYR A 264 -6.05 0.78 6.92
N PRO A 265 -6.21 -0.54 6.78
CA PRO A 265 -5.93 -1.22 5.51
C PRO A 265 -6.89 -0.82 4.39
N TYR A 266 -6.37 -0.61 3.17
CA TYR A 266 -7.16 -0.27 1.98
C TYR A 266 -8.33 -1.22 1.73
N GLN A 267 -8.11 -2.53 1.83
CA GLN A 267 -9.17 -3.52 1.59
C GLN A 267 -10.28 -3.40 2.64
N LYS A 268 -9.92 -3.17 3.92
CA LYS A 268 -10.90 -2.92 4.99
C LYS A 268 -11.65 -1.63 4.74
N PHE A 269 -11.02 -0.61 4.17
CA PHE A 269 -11.68 0.64 3.79
C PHE A 269 -12.74 0.41 2.70
N ILE A 270 -12.44 -0.35 1.65
CA ILE A 270 -13.43 -0.68 0.61
C ILE A 270 -14.60 -1.49 1.19
N VAL A 271 -14.31 -2.44 2.09
CA VAL A 271 -15.36 -3.19 2.79
C VAL A 271 -16.20 -2.28 3.70
N LEU A 272 -15.57 -1.37 4.44
CA LEU A 272 -16.26 -0.36 5.23
C LEU A 272 -17.22 0.46 4.38
N CYS A 273 -16.79 0.93 3.20
CA CYS A 273 -17.66 1.62 2.25
C CYS A 273 -18.88 0.78 1.85
N ALA A 274 -18.71 -0.54 1.65
CA ALA A 274 -19.82 -1.43 1.33
C ALA A 274 -20.89 -1.43 2.42
N PHE A 275 -20.48 -1.45 3.70
CA PHE A 275 -21.39 -1.37 4.85
C PHE A 275 -22.00 0.03 5.03
N LEU A 276 -21.21 1.09 4.84
CA LEU A 276 -21.68 2.48 4.95
C LEU A 276 -22.70 2.88 3.87
N ASN A 277 -22.86 2.07 2.82
CA ASN A 277 -23.95 2.25 1.87
C ASN A 277 -25.33 1.90 2.48
N SER A 278 -25.37 1.10 3.56
CA SER A 278 -26.57 0.92 4.37
C SER A 278 -26.78 2.10 5.31
N GLU A 279 -28.02 2.60 5.34
CA GLU A 279 -28.42 3.69 6.23
C GLU A 279 -28.24 3.34 7.71
N VAL A 280 -28.43 2.07 8.08
CA VAL A 280 -28.29 1.60 9.47
C VAL A 280 -26.87 1.78 9.99
N TYR A 281 -25.86 1.52 9.16
CA TYR A 281 -24.46 1.73 9.53
C TYR A 281 -24.10 3.22 9.48
N ARG A 282 -24.56 3.94 8.45
CA ARG A 282 -24.24 5.36 8.27
C ARG A 282 -24.86 6.27 9.34
N ALA A 283 -26.07 5.97 9.81
CA ALA A 283 -26.76 6.77 10.83
C ALA A 283 -26.31 6.47 12.27
N ASN A 284 -25.57 5.38 12.48
CA ASN A 284 -25.19 4.94 13.82
C ASN A 284 -24.01 5.75 14.39
N ALA A 285 -24.22 6.41 15.53
CA ALA A 285 -23.21 7.25 16.18
C ALA A 285 -22.00 6.46 16.71
N ASP A 286 -22.19 5.25 17.24
CA ASP A 286 -21.07 4.39 17.72
C ASP A 286 -20.13 4.01 16.56
N ILE A 287 -20.69 3.67 15.40
CA ILE A 287 -19.91 3.38 14.20
C ILE A 287 -19.15 4.62 13.73
N LYS A 288 -19.80 5.80 13.69
CA LYS A 288 -19.11 7.04 13.31
C LYS A 288 -17.94 7.35 14.25
N ASN A 289 -18.13 7.22 15.56
CA ASN A 289 -17.07 7.45 16.54
C ASN A 289 -15.90 6.47 16.36
N LYS A 290 -16.19 5.18 16.14
CA LYS A 290 -15.16 4.17 15.85
C LYS A 290 -14.40 4.45 14.57
N ILE A 291 -15.08 4.92 13.51
CA ILE A 291 -14.43 5.31 12.27
C ILE A 291 -13.39 6.42 12.53
N LEU A 292 -13.75 7.45 13.28
CA LEU A 292 -12.86 8.58 13.59
C LEU A 292 -11.72 8.19 14.53
N GLU A 293 -11.92 7.20 15.40
CA GLU A 293 -10.86 6.64 16.26
C GLU A 293 -9.86 5.78 15.47
N TYR A 294 -10.33 4.97 14.52
CA TYR A 294 -9.52 3.97 13.81
C TYR A 294 -8.89 4.49 12.51
N ILE A 295 -9.44 5.56 11.93
CA ILE A 295 -9.02 6.06 10.62
C ILE A 295 -8.44 7.46 10.76
N SER A 296 -7.11 7.55 10.71
CA SER A 296 -6.36 8.80 10.69
C SER A 296 -5.92 9.25 9.29
N ASP A 297 -6.07 8.40 8.27
CA ASP A 297 -5.62 8.71 6.91
C ASP A 297 -6.41 9.88 6.30
N PRO A 298 -5.76 10.98 5.89
CA PRO A 298 -6.44 12.18 5.39
C PRO A 298 -7.29 11.94 4.14
N TYR A 299 -6.90 11.02 3.26
CA TYR A 299 -7.67 10.70 2.06
C TYR A 299 -8.90 9.86 2.40
N TYR A 300 -8.79 8.91 3.33
CA TYR A 300 -9.95 8.15 3.78
C TYR A 300 -10.97 9.07 4.45
N LEU A 301 -10.53 9.93 5.37
CA LEU A 301 -11.40 10.93 6.01
C LEU A 301 -12.07 11.86 4.99
N LYS A 302 -11.30 12.36 4.01
CA LYS A 302 -11.84 13.19 2.90
C LYS A 302 -12.98 12.48 2.16
N TRP A 303 -12.86 11.18 1.89
CA TRP A 303 -13.90 10.44 1.19
C TRP A 303 -15.07 10.04 2.09
N LEU A 304 -14.81 9.77 3.37
CA LEU A 304 -15.86 9.50 4.34
C LEU A 304 -16.77 10.72 4.54
N ASP A 305 -16.18 11.92 4.65
CA ASP A 305 -16.91 13.18 4.67
C ASP A 305 -17.70 13.37 3.36
N TYR A 306 -17.00 13.38 2.22
CA TYR A 306 -17.61 13.66 0.92
C TYR A 306 -18.74 12.70 0.53
N GLN A 307 -18.64 11.41 0.90
CA GLN A 307 -19.56 10.37 0.43
C GLN A 307 -20.58 9.96 1.49
N TYR A 308 -20.31 10.16 2.78
CA TYR A 308 -21.14 9.62 3.86
C TYR A 308 -21.44 10.62 5.00
N ASP A 309 -20.93 11.87 4.92
CA ASP A 309 -21.09 12.92 5.93
C ASP A 309 -20.63 12.45 7.34
N ILE A 310 -19.40 11.94 7.37
CA ILE A 310 -18.69 11.53 8.60
C ILE A 310 -17.48 12.46 8.76
N LYS A 311 -17.49 13.26 9.83
CA LYS A 311 -16.54 14.33 10.13
C LYS A 311 -15.94 14.14 11.51
#